data_AF-A0A946RLJ7-F1
#
_entry.id   AF-A0A946RLJ7-F1
#
_cell.length_a   1.000
_cell.length_b   1.000
_cell.length_c   1.000
_cell.angle_alpha   90.00
_cell.angle_beta   90.00
_cell.angle_gamma   90.00
#
_symmetry.space_group_name_H-M   'P 1'
#
loop_
_entity.id
_entity.type
_entity.pdbx_description
1 polymer ?
#
loop_
_entity_poly.entity_id
_entity_poly.type
_entity_poly.pdbx_seq_one_letter_code
_entity_poly.pdbx_strand_id
1 'polypeptide(L)'
;MKRINFKSVLLSSGWAQNVAVDIDDQGVISRITPNQVKGSNWISGYALPGINNIHSHAFQRAMAGLTEYSTSVEDSFWTWRDIMYRFAAKISSKDLEVIACQLYMEMLKAGYISVSEFHYLHREGDDNLAMSNAIISAAKNVGIALCHLPVLYTSSGFGGQPLNMSQKRFSHDVDDYLELHSKLIDQINGTQNQHIGVAFHSLRAVPEDALNHVLSLNLTGPTHIHISEQMQEVNDCIAWSGKRPIEWLFDHVSVDESWCLIHATHLNESEISMVAESGAVVGLCPTTEANLGDGIFSLTDYLRRDGLIAIGSDSHISVSITEEIRLLEYGQRLKYQRRNINTSDKEPHTGTHLYKESLRGGAKASGFDNGSIEIGKRADLIVLDETSPLLVGTPELSVIDRFIFSGNQNSIKHVIVGGEMVISDYKHKDEQSITSEFSKTMTKLKKLLD
;
A
#
# COMPACT_ATOMS: atom_id res chain seq x y z
N MET A 1 29.50 -5.13 -1.10
CA MET A 1 28.83 -6.45 -0.96
C MET A 1 28.71 -6.82 0.52
N LYS A 2 27.48 -7.05 0.98
CA LYS A 2 27.10 -7.37 2.36
C LYS A 2 26.55 -8.80 2.42
N ARG A 3 26.89 -9.57 3.46
CA ARG A 3 26.33 -10.92 3.68
C ARG A 3 25.45 -10.95 4.92
N ILE A 4 24.23 -11.49 4.79
CA ILE A 4 23.32 -11.75 5.90
C ILE A 4 23.04 -13.26 5.95
N ASN A 5 23.12 -13.86 7.14
CA ASN A 5 22.90 -15.29 7.33
C ASN A 5 21.64 -15.52 8.15
N PHE A 6 20.72 -16.33 7.64
CA PHE A 6 19.44 -16.62 8.25
C PHE A 6 19.34 -18.11 8.60
N LYS A 7 18.71 -18.41 9.73
CA LYS A 7 18.43 -19.79 10.14
C LYS A 7 17.39 -20.46 9.23
N SER A 8 16.29 -19.79 8.91
CA SER A 8 15.23 -20.28 8.03
C SER A 8 14.76 -19.16 7.12
N VAL A 9 14.56 -19.45 5.84
CA VAL A 9 14.16 -18.48 4.80
C VAL A 9 13.12 -19.09 3.87
N LEU A 10 12.05 -18.37 3.57
CA LEU A 10 11.13 -18.72 2.50
C LEU A 10 11.66 -18.20 1.14
N LEU A 11 12.34 -19.06 0.39
CA LEU A 11 12.79 -18.78 -0.98
C LEU A 11 11.64 -18.99 -1.97
N SER A 12 11.83 -18.57 -3.24
CA SER A 12 10.85 -18.87 -4.32
C SER A 12 10.65 -20.38 -4.55
N SER A 13 11.66 -21.20 -4.22
CA SER A 13 11.59 -22.66 -4.24
C SER A 13 10.99 -23.29 -2.97
N GLY A 14 10.62 -22.50 -1.96
CA GLY A 14 10.13 -22.97 -0.66
C GLY A 14 11.09 -22.71 0.52
N TRP A 15 10.77 -23.27 1.68
CA TRP A 15 11.57 -23.12 2.90
C TRP A 15 12.95 -23.73 2.74
N ALA A 16 13.98 -22.97 3.11
CA ALA A 16 15.36 -23.39 3.13
C ALA A 16 15.99 -23.10 4.48
N GLN A 17 16.82 -24.05 4.95
CA GLN A 17 17.57 -23.89 6.18
C GLN A 17 18.94 -23.31 5.89
N ASN A 18 19.40 -22.55 6.87
CA ASN A 18 20.78 -22.18 7.01
C ASN A 18 21.36 -21.44 5.80
N VAL A 19 20.76 -20.30 5.48
CA VAL A 19 20.93 -19.62 4.19
C VAL A 19 21.79 -18.37 4.35
N ALA A 20 22.88 -18.31 3.57
CA ALA A 20 23.65 -17.09 3.37
C ALA A 20 23.12 -16.32 2.15
N VAL A 21 22.82 -15.05 2.33
CA VAL A 21 22.34 -14.13 1.29
C VAL A 21 23.38 -13.03 1.11
N ASP A 22 23.99 -12.97 -0.08
CA ASP A 22 24.91 -11.91 -0.47
C ASP A 22 24.16 -10.81 -1.23
N ILE A 23 24.35 -9.58 -0.80
CA ILE A 23 23.68 -8.38 -1.29
C ILE A 23 24.74 -7.44 -1.83
N ASP A 24 24.55 -6.90 -3.04
CA ASP A 24 25.47 -5.93 -3.62
C ASP A 24 25.28 -4.52 -3.02
N ASP A 25 25.99 -3.54 -3.57
CA ASP A 25 25.94 -2.14 -3.08
C ASP A 25 24.69 -1.40 -3.60
N GLN A 26 23.84 -2.07 -4.38
CA GLN A 26 22.55 -1.59 -4.87
C GLN A 26 21.38 -2.17 -4.07
N GLY A 27 21.67 -2.97 -3.04
CA GLY A 27 20.64 -3.63 -2.25
C GLY A 27 20.01 -4.82 -2.95
N VAL A 28 20.63 -5.34 -4.02
CA VAL A 28 20.14 -6.47 -4.82
C VAL A 28 20.79 -7.76 -4.36
N ILE A 29 20.00 -8.83 -4.28
CA ILE A 29 20.48 -10.17 -3.93
C ILE A 29 21.33 -10.71 -5.08
N SER A 30 22.63 -10.83 -4.85
CA SER A 30 23.60 -11.31 -5.84
C SER A 30 23.85 -12.81 -5.75
N ARG A 31 23.65 -13.41 -4.56
CA ARG A 31 23.83 -14.85 -4.34
C ARG A 31 23.02 -15.35 -3.15
N ILE A 32 22.47 -16.55 -3.30
CA ILE A 32 21.79 -17.30 -2.22
C ILE A 32 22.49 -18.65 -2.09
N THR A 33 22.96 -18.98 -0.88
CA THR A 33 23.64 -20.25 -0.60
C THR A 33 23.00 -20.93 0.61
N PRO A 34 22.11 -21.94 0.41
CA PRO A 34 21.48 -22.68 1.51
C PRO A 34 22.44 -23.71 2.15
N ASN A 35 21.98 -24.35 3.23
CA ASN A 35 22.66 -25.45 3.91
C ASN A 35 24.11 -25.15 4.33
N GLN A 36 24.39 -23.90 4.71
CA GLN A 36 25.70 -23.50 5.20
C GLN A 36 25.94 -24.02 6.62
N VAL A 37 27.21 -24.15 6.99
CA VAL A 37 27.59 -24.46 8.37
C VAL A 37 27.19 -23.28 9.25
N LYS A 38 26.35 -23.54 10.26
CA LYS A 38 25.83 -22.51 11.15
C LYS A 38 26.96 -21.86 11.94
N GLY A 39 27.02 -20.52 11.88
CA GLY A 39 27.92 -19.69 12.67
C GLY A 39 27.20 -18.99 13.83
N SER A 40 27.96 -18.24 14.64
CA SER A 40 27.42 -17.47 15.77
C SER A 40 26.57 -16.26 15.36
N ASN A 41 26.79 -15.68 14.18
CA ASN A 41 26.21 -14.40 13.75
C ASN A 41 24.98 -14.57 12.85
N TRP A 42 24.19 -15.61 13.13
CA TRP A 42 23.05 -15.97 12.30
C TRP A 42 21.78 -15.40 12.90
N ILE A 43 20.98 -14.76 12.06
CA ILE A 43 19.67 -14.25 12.45
C ILE A 43 18.76 -15.46 12.69
N SER A 44 18.32 -15.62 13.93
CA SER A 44 17.28 -16.59 14.30
C SER A 44 15.91 -16.10 13.86
N GLY A 45 14.97 -17.04 13.69
CA GLY A 45 13.63 -16.73 13.19
C GLY A 45 13.39 -17.20 11.76
N TYR A 46 12.22 -16.83 11.27
CA TYR A 46 11.74 -17.18 9.93
C TYR A 46 11.78 -15.95 9.03
N ALA A 47 12.70 -15.93 8.07
CA ALA A 47 12.79 -14.83 7.11
C ALA A 47 11.80 -15.04 5.96
N LEU A 48 11.01 -14.01 5.67
CA LEU A 48 9.99 -13.97 4.63
C LEU A 48 10.24 -12.76 3.71
N PRO A 49 9.86 -12.79 2.42
CA PRO A 49 9.81 -11.59 1.60
C PRO A 49 8.88 -10.56 2.25
N GLY A 50 9.28 -9.29 2.31
CA GLY A 50 8.42 -8.24 2.88
C GLY A 50 7.28 -7.83 1.93
N ILE A 51 6.15 -7.38 2.49
CA ILE A 51 4.98 -6.94 1.71
C ILE A 51 5.10 -5.46 1.35
N ASN A 52 4.74 -5.10 0.13
CA ASN A 52 4.58 -3.72 -0.31
C ASN A 52 3.19 -3.22 0.13
N ASN A 53 3.12 -2.11 0.84
CA ASN A 53 1.87 -1.40 1.06
C ASN A 53 1.54 -0.59 -0.20
N ILE A 54 0.52 -0.98 -0.97
CA ILE A 54 0.28 -0.38 -2.30
C ILE A 54 -0.61 0.86 -2.30
N HIS A 55 -1.10 1.28 -1.14
CA HIS A 55 -1.99 2.44 -1.07
C HIS A 55 -1.96 3.09 0.29
N SER A 56 -1.70 4.40 0.31
CA SER A 56 -1.48 5.19 1.51
C SER A 56 -1.85 6.65 1.30
N HIS A 57 -2.47 7.24 2.32
CA HIS A 57 -2.70 8.68 2.42
C HIS A 57 -2.19 9.17 3.78
N ALA A 58 -0.89 9.41 3.89
CA ALA A 58 -0.17 9.48 5.16
C ALA A 58 -0.80 10.43 6.18
N PHE A 59 -1.30 11.59 5.74
CA PHE A 59 -1.89 12.59 6.61
C PHE A 59 -3.15 12.08 7.34
N GLN A 60 -3.85 11.09 6.79
CA GLN A 60 -5.05 10.51 7.39
C GLN A 60 -4.74 9.72 8.67
N ARG A 61 -3.49 9.27 8.85
CA ARG A 61 -3.05 8.62 10.10
C ARG A 61 -3.28 9.49 11.33
N ALA A 62 -3.19 10.83 11.18
CA ALA A 62 -3.44 11.78 12.26
C ALA A 62 -4.91 11.81 12.73
N MET A 63 -5.84 11.34 11.91
CA MET A 63 -7.27 11.30 12.23
C MET A 63 -7.84 9.88 12.41
N ALA A 64 -7.01 8.84 12.23
CA ALA A 64 -7.42 7.45 12.40
C ALA A 64 -8.15 7.22 13.73
N GLY A 65 -9.40 6.75 13.66
CA GLY A 65 -10.28 6.49 14.80
C GLY A 65 -11.02 7.70 15.36
N LEU A 66 -10.73 8.92 14.90
CA LEU A 66 -11.41 10.13 15.37
C LEU A 66 -12.78 10.36 14.72
N THR A 67 -13.14 9.55 13.74
CA THR A 67 -14.42 9.61 13.01
C THR A 67 -15.46 8.60 13.51
N GLU A 68 -15.12 7.81 14.53
CA GLU A 68 -15.98 6.74 15.08
C GLU A 68 -17.05 7.28 16.05
N TYR A 69 -17.81 8.28 15.60
CA TYR A 69 -18.95 8.83 16.30
C TYR A 69 -20.04 9.23 15.29
N SER A 70 -21.29 8.90 15.59
CA SER A 70 -22.40 9.20 14.68
C SER A 70 -22.67 10.70 14.63
N THR A 71 -22.56 11.27 13.44
CA THR A 71 -22.98 12.64 13.11
C THR A 71 -24.40 12.69 12.56
N SER A 72 -24.90 11.57 12.02
CA SER A 72 -26.26 11.38 11.56
C SER A 72 -26.66 9.89 11.57
N VAL A 73 -27.95 9.58 11.35
CA VAL A 73 -28.46 8.20 11.21
C VAL A 73 -27.93 7.51 9.94
N GLU A 74 -27.48 8.28 8.95
CA GLU A 74 -26.97 7.81 7.65
C GLU A 74 -25.47 8.14 7.49
N ASP A 75 -24.68 8.03 8.56
CA ASP A 75 -23.22 8.23 8.49
C ASP A 75 -22.60 7.30 7.45
N SER A 76 -21.75 7.84 6.59
CA SER A 76 -21.23 7.17 5.40
C SER A 76 -19.81 7.68 5.05
N PHE A 77 -19.20 7.11 4.01
CA PHE A 77 -17.97 7.63 3.40
C PHE A 77 -17.97 9.16 3.23
N TRP A 78 -19.11 9.74 2.82
CA TRP A 78 -19.20 11.15 2.46
C TRP A 78 -19.13 12.10 3.65
N THR A 79 -19.73 11.73 4.78
CA THR A 79 -19.67 12.50 6.04
C THR A 79 -18.29 12.35 6.70
N TRP A 80 -17.68 11.16 6.63
CA TRP A 80 -16.27 10.95 7.00
C TRP A 80 -15.33 11.89 6.23
N ARG A 81 -15.55 12.01 4.92
CA ARG A 81 -14.73 12.85 4.02
C ARG A 81 -14.73 14.33 4.40
N ASP A 82 -15.82 14.85 4.95
CA ASP A 82 -15.90 16.24 5.42
C ASP A 82 -15.03 16.51 6.66
N ILE A 83 -14.85 15.51 7.52
CA ILE A 83 -13.89 15.59 8.64
C ILE A 83 -12.47 15.54 8.09
N MET A 84 -12.19 14.65 7.15
CA MET A 84 -10.89 14.54 6.49
C MET A 84 -10.48 15.86 5.80
N TYR A 85 -11.39 16.52 5.09
CA TYR A 85 -11.12 17.83 4.48
C TYR A 85 -10.75 18.92 5.49
N ARG A 86 -11.32 18.89 6.70
CA ARG A 86 -10.95 19.84 7.78
C ARG A 86 -9.51 19.63 8.25
N PHE A 87 -9.07 18.38 8.38
CA PHE A 87 -7.66 18.05 8.66
C PHE A 87 -6.76 18.47 7.51
N ALA A 88 -7.09 18.05 6.30
CA ALA A 88 -6.33 18.36 5.09
C ALA A 88 -6.15 19.88 4.89
N ALA A 89 -7.11 20.71 5.32
CA ALA A 89 -7.01 22.17 5.24
C ALA A 89 -6.01 22.81 6.21
N LYS A 90 -5.52 22.09 7.22
CA LYS A 90 -4.74 22.66 8.34
C LYS A 90 -3.33 22.08 8.51
N ILE A 91 -3.07 20.92 7.94
CA ILE A 91 -1.76 20.26 8.00
C ILE A 91 -0.74 21.06 7.18
N SER A 92 0.38 21.44 7.80
CA SER A 92 1.55 22.01 7.10
C SER A 92 2.45 20.93 6.53
N SER A 93 3.38 21.26 5.64
CA SER A 93 4.38 20.30 5.13
C SER A 93 5.22 19.71 6.26
N LYS A 94 5.59 20.54 7.25
CA LYS A 94 6.30 20.10 8.46
C LYS A 94 5.47 19.13 9.31
N ASP A 95 4.17 19.40 9.48
CA ASP A 95 3.29 18.49 10.20
C ASP A 95 3.16 17.15 9.44
N LEU A 96 3.03 17.22 8.11
CA LEU A 96 2.95 16.05 7.24
C LEU A 96 4.20 15.18 7.34
N GLU A 97 5.41 15.76 7.29
CA GLU A 97 6.66 15.00 7.40
C GLU A 97 6.71 14.22 8.73
N VAL A 98 6.30 14.84 9.83
CA VAL A 98 6.28 14.18 11.15
C VAL A 98 5.24 13.05 11.20
N ILE A 99 4.03 13.28 10.67
CA ILE A 99 2.98 12.26 10.58
C ILE A 99 3.45 11.08 9.72
N ALA A 100 4.03 11.35 8.56
CA ALA A 100 4.56 10.35 7.65
C ALA A 100 5.74 9.58 8.27
N CYS A 101 6.66 10.26 8.99
CA CYS A 101 7.75 9.58 9.71
C CYS A 101 7.21 8.55 10.72
N GLN A 102 6.21 8.94 11.51
CA GLN A 102 5.57 8.03 12.46
C GLN A 102 4.89 6.87 11.76
N LEU A 103 4.06 7.16 10.75
CA LEU A 103 3.33 6.14 10.00
C LEU A 103 4.26 5.14 9.33
N TYR A 104 5.30 5.60 8.65
CA TYR A 104 6.23 4.74 7.93
C TYR A 104 7.05 3.86 8.89
N MET A 105 7.38 4.35 10.09
CA MET A 105 7.97 3.53 11.13
C MET A 105 6.99 2.45 11.63
N GLU A 106 5.71 2.79 11.81
CA GLU A 106 4.66 1.84 12.16
C GLU A 106 4.48 0.77 11.06
N MET A 107 4.48 1.18 9.79
CA MET A 107 4.42 0.29 8.63
C MET A 107 5.60 -0.69 8.61
N LEU A 108 6.83 -0.22 8.78
CA LEU A 108 8.01 -1.09 8.91
C LEU A 108 7.82 -2.08 10.05
N LYS A 109 7.43 -1.62 11.24
CA LYS A 109 7.20 -2.50 12.40
C LYS A 109 6.06 -3.51 12.18
N ALA A 110 5.10 -3.19 11.30
CA ALA A 110 4.03 -4.07 10.86
C ALA A 110 4.41 -5.00 9.69
N GLY A 111 5.63 -4.87 9.15
CA GLY A 111 6.22 -5.73 8.13
C GLY A 111 6.10 -5.24 6.69
N TYR A 112 5.56 -4.04 6.49
CA TYR A 112 5.56 -3.39 5.19
C TYR A 112 6.97 -2.87 4.88
N ILE A 113 7.53 -3.24 3.74
CA ILE A 113 8.90 -2.84 3.33
C ILE A 113 8.92 -1.64 2.40
N SER A 114 7.78 -1.31 1.82
CA SER A 114 7.58 -0.17 0.94
C SER A 114 6.17 0.38 1.11
N VAL A 115 5.99 1.61 0.66
CA VAL A 115 4.69 2.28 0.59
C VAL A 115 4.53 2.93 -0.78
N SER A 116 3.36 2.77 -1.39
CA SER A 116 2.93 3.57 -2.53
C SER A 116 2.06 4.70 -1.99
N GLU A 117 2.65 5.88 -1.84
CA GLU A 117 1.98 7.04 -1.26
C GLU A 117 1.15 7.73 -2.34
N PHE A 118 -0.17 7.52 -2.28
CA PHE A 118 -1.15 8.13 -3.18
C PHE A 118 -1.41 9.57 -2.71
N HIS A 119 -0.54 10.47 -3.16
CA HIS A 119 -0.36 11.79 -2.60
C HIS A 119 -1.17 12.85 -3.35
N TYR A 120 -2.30 13.25 -2.76
CA TYR A 120 -3.14 14.32 -3.32
C TYR A 120 -3.14 15.61 -2.48
N LEU A 121 -2.42 15.70 -1.36
CA LEU A 121 -2.33 16.94 -0.59
C LEU A 121 -1.12 17.76 -1.08
N HIS A 122 -1.27 18.53 -2.15
CA HIS A 122 -0.11 19.15 -2.83
C HIS A 122 0.27 20.52 -2.29
N ARG A 123 -0.72 21.39 -2.05
CA ARG A 123 -0.47 22.83 -1.86
C ARG A 123 -0.29 23.23 -0.39
N GLU A 124 0.74 24.03 -0.12
CA GLU A 124 0.90 24.85 1.08
C GLU A 124 1.11 26.32 0.69
N GLY A 125 0.03 27.11 0.75
CA GLY A 125 0.02 28.41 0.07
C GLY A 125 0.14 28.22 -1.44
N ASP A 126 1.10 28.91 -2.06
CA ASP A 126 1.39 28.81 -3.49
C ASP A 126 2.43 27.72 -3.83
N ASP A 127 3.05 27.09 -2.82
CA ASP A 127 4.03 26.01 -3.01
C ASP A 127 3.32 24.66 -3.20
N ASN A 128 3.53 24.03 -4.35
CA ASN A 128 2.97 22.72 -4.71
C ASN A 128 3.96 21.56 -4.58
N LEU A 129 5.21 21.82 -4.17
CA LEU A 129 6.27 20.83 -3.99
C LEU A 129 6.51 20.50 -2.52
N ALA A 130 6.30 21.45 -1.60
CA ALA A 130 6.56 21.31 -0.17
C ALA A 130 5.96 20.03 0.44
N MET A 131 4.74 19.68 0.06
CA MET A 131 4.07 18.49 0.60
C MET A 131 4.64 17.18 0.07
N SER A 132 4.96 17.10 -1.22
CA SER A 132 5.66 15.94 -1.77
C SER A 132 7.05 15.79 -1.17
N ASN A 133 7.76 16.90 -0.93
CA ASN A 133 9.05 16.89 -0.26
C ASN A 133 8.99 16.37 1.17
N ALA A 134 7.93 16.67 1.90
CA ALA A 134 7.69 16.14 3.25
C ALA A 134 7.58 14.60 3.23
N ILE A 135 6.82 14.05 2.28
CA ILE A 135 6.69 12.59 2.09
C ILE A 135 8.03 11.95 1.72
N ILE A 136 8.71 12.48 0.71
CA ILE A 136 9.99 11.95 0.22
C ILE A 136 11.04 11.98 1.34
N SER A 137 11.09 13.06 2.11
CA SER A 137 12.01 13.21 3.24
C SER A 137 11.67 12.23 4.37
N ALA A 138 10.39 12.09 4.72
CA ALA A 138 9.95 11.14 5.73
C ALA A 138 10.34 9.70 5.39
N ALA A 139 10.06 9.26 4.15
CA ALA A 139 10.40 7.90 3.71
C ALA A 139 11.92 7.66 3.76
N LYS A 140 12.72 8.64 3.30
CA LYS A 140 14.19 8.58 3.36
C LYS A 140 14.71 8.51 4.80
N ASN A 141 14.15 9.33 5.70
CA ASN A 141 14.59 9.42 7.09
C ASN A 141 14.29 8.12 7.86
N VAL A 142 13.14 7.50 7.59
CA VAL A 142 12.71 6.24 8.22
C VAL A 142 13.33 5.01 7.55
N GLY A 143 13.67 5.10 6.27
CA GLY A 143 14.24 3.99 5.50
C GLY A 143 13.21 3.02 4.92
N ILE A 144 11.94 3.41 4.84
CA ILE A 144 10.95 2.67 4.03
C ILE A 144 11.17 3.00 2.55
N ALA A 145 10.95 2.03 1.66
CA ALA A 145 10.96 2.30 0.23
C ALA A 145 9.67 3.02 -0.20
N LEU A 146 9.76 3.96 -1.14
CA LEU A 146 8.65 4.83 -1.54
C LEU A 146 8.40 4.76 -3.05
N CYS A 147 7.19 4.36 -3.43
CA CYS A 147 6.62 4.74 -4.72
C CYS A 147 5.78 6.00 -4.47
N HIS A 148 6.29 7.17 -4.84
CA HIS A 148 5.55 8.42 -4.67
C HIS A 148 4.62 8.61 -5.87
N LEU A 149 3.32 8.72 -5.60
CA LEU A 149 2.29 8.85 -6.61
C LEU A 149 1.66 10.24 -6.48
N PRO A 150 2.23 11.31 -7.07
CA PRO A 150 1.54 12.58 -7.14
C PRO A 150 0.24 12.39 -7.92
N VAL A 151 -0.86 12.82 -7.32
CA VAL A 151 -2.21 12.55 -7.84
C VAL A 151 -2.72 13.71 -8.67
N LEU A 152 -3.17 13.45 -9.89
CA LEU A 152 -3.96 14.40 -10.67
C LEU A 152 -5.39 14.49 -10.11
N TYR A 153 -5.81 15.70 -9.77
CA TYR A 153 -7.14 16.02 -9.25
C TYR A 153 -7.61 17.37 -9.84
N THR A 154 -8.56 17.34 -10.75
CA THR A 154 -8.96 18.54 -11.53
C THR A 154 -10.44 18.90 -11.37
N SER A 155 -11.29 18.00 -10.87
CA SER A 155 -12.74 18.19 -10.78
C SER A 155 -13.35 17.58 -9.51
N SER A 156 -14.55 18.03 -9.13
CA SER A 156 -15.25 17.56 -7.93
C SER A 156 -16.18 16.38 -8.17
N GLY A 157 -16.47 16.04 -9.42
CA GLY A 157 -17.41 15.01 -9.84
C GLY A 157 -17.44 14.83 -11.37
N PHE A 158 -18.12 13.77 -11.81
CA PHE A 158 -18.26 13.40 -13.22
C PHE A 158 -18.73 14.57 -14.09
N GLY A 159 -18.23 14.61 -15.33
CA GLY A 159 -18.51 15.69 -16.28
C GLY A 159 -17.70 16.96 -16.04
N GLY A 160 -16.60 16.89 -15.29
CA GLY A 160 -15.71 18.04 -15.08
C GLY A 160 -16.30 19.11 -14.17
N GLN A 161 -17.03 18.70 -13.13
CA GLN A 161 -17.63 19.65 -12.19
C GLN A 161 -16.55 20.50 -11.50
N PRO A 162 -16.80 21.81 -11.30
CA PRO A 162 -15.81 22.70 -10.70
C PRO A 162 -15.48 22.26 -9.27
N LEU A 163 -14.21 22.44 -8.91
CA LEU A 163 -13.71 22.10 -7.57
C LEU A 163 -14.34 22.95 -6.47
N ASN A 164 -14.58 22.32 -5.33
CA ASN A 164 -15.05 22.98 -4.13
C ASN A 164 -13.86 23.59 -3.35
N MET A 165 -14.16 24.54 -2.46
CA MET A 165 -13.14 25.20 -1.63
C MET A 165 -12.28 24.21 -0.82
N SER A 166 -12.86 23.11 -0.35
CA SER A 166 -12.16 22.06 0.39
C SER A 166 -11.15 21.26 -0.45
N GLN A 167 -11.31 21.24 -1.78
CA GLN A 167 -10.47 20.49 -2.70
C GLN A 167 -9.30 21.31 -3.26
N LYS A 168 -9.22 22.61 -2.96
CA LYS A 168 -8.19 23.51 -3.51
C LYS A 168 -6.77 23.03 -3.27
N ARG A 169 -6.50 22.42 -2.12
CA ARG A 169 -5.15 21.93 -1.81
C ARG A 169 -4.73 20.70 -2.62
N PHE A 170 -5.70 20.04 -3.27
CA PHE A 170 -5.47 18.87 -4.13
C PHE A 170 -5.35 19.25 -5.59
N SER A 171 -5.82 20.44 -5.94
CA SER A 171 -5.99 20.83 -7.32
C SER A 171 -4.68 21.11 -8.05
N HIS A 172 -4.58 20.52 -9.24
CA HIS A 172 -3.64 20.87 -10.30
C HIS A 172 -4.43 20.98 -11.60
N ASP A 173 -4.07 21.91 -12.47
CA ASP A 173 -4.32 21.67 -13.89
C ASP A 173 -3.28 20.66 -14.43
N VAL A 174 -3.47 20.21 -15.66
CA VAL A 174 -2.61 19.16 -16.23
C VAL A 174 -1.17 19.64 -16.39
N ASP A 175 -0.94 20.91 -16.75
CA ASP A 175 0.41 21.43 -16.96
C ASP A 175 1.16 21.58 -15.62
N ASP A 176 0.51 22.11 -14.58
CA ASP A 176 1.01 22.18 -13.20
C ASP A 176 1.36 20.78 -12.68
N TYR A 177 0.54 19.77 -12.99
CA TYR A 177 0.76 18.38 -12.60
C TYR A 177 2.02 17.81 -13.28
N LEU A 178 2.17 18.02 -14.59
CA LEU A 178 3.32 17.53 -15.35
C LEU A 178 4.62 18.22 -14.94
N GLU A 179 4.58 19.52 -14.63
CA GLU A 179 5.73 20.24 -14.07
C GLU A 179 6.13 19.68 -12.70
N LEU A 180 5.16 19.45 -11.80
CA LEU A 180 5.40 18.81 -10.51
C LEU A 180 6.04 17.42 -10.70
N HIS A 181 5.45 16.59 -11.55
CA HIS A 181 5.92 15.24 -11.84
C HIS A 181 7.37 15.24 -12.34
N SER A 182 7.71 16.13 -13.28
CA SER A 182 9.08 16.27 -13.79
C SER A 182 10.07 16.67 -12.70
N LYS A 183 9.73 17.66 -11.86
CA LYS A 183 10.59 18.10 -10.75
C LYS A 183 10.85 16.98 -9.74
N LEU A 184 9.82 16.19 -9.44
CA LEU A 184 9.91 15.07 -8.51
C LEU A 184 10.82 13.96 -9.05
N ILE A 185 10.71 13.64 -10.35
CA ILE A 185 11.62 12.68 -11.01
C ILE A 185 13.07 13.15 -10.87
N ASP A 186 13.36 14.40 -11.24
CA ASP A 186 14.71 14.96 -11.19
C ASP A 186 15.29 14.91 -9.77
N GLN A 187 14.45 15.17 -8.77
CA GLN A 187 14.84 15.19 -7.36
C GLN A 187 15.26 13.81 -6.82
N ILE A 188 14.56 12.74 -7.21
CA ILE A 188 14.82 11.39 -6.68
C ILE A 188 15.61 10.50 -7.65
N ASN A 189 16.01 11.05 -8.80
CA ASN A 189 16.83 10.34 -9.77
C ASN A 189 18.11 9.77 -9.12
N GLY A 190 18.40 8.50 -9.38
CA GLY A 190 19.55 7.79 -8.81
C GLY A 190 19.37 7.34 -7.36
N THR A 191 18.23 7.59 -6.71
CA THR A 191 17.92 6.97 -5.41
C THR A 191 17.50 5.50 -5.61
N GLN A 192 17.94 4.61 -4.71
CA GLN A 192 17.67 3.16 -4.82
C GLN A 192 16.31 2.75 -4.24
N ASN A 193 15.78 3.54 -3.30
CA ASN A 193 14.58 3.21 -2.53
C ASN A 193 13.39 4.13 -2.85
N GLN A 194 13.48 4.99 -3.84
CA GLN A 194 12.39 5.90 -4.21
C GLN A 194 12.21 5.94 -5.73
N HIS A 195 10.98 5.94 -6.21
CA HIS A 195 10.66 6.31 -7.58
C HIS A 195 9.28 6.99 -7.65
N ILE A 196 8.98 7.60 -8.78
CA ILE A 196 7.71 8.28 -9.07
C ILE A 196 6.87 7.36 -9.95
N GLY A 197 5.57 7.28 -9.65
CA GLY A 197 4.57 6.74 -10.58
C GLY A 197 3.51 7.78 -10.92
N VAL A 198 2.48 7.35 -11.63
CA VAL A 198 1.36 8.19 -12.06
C VAL A 198 0.13 7.84 -11.24
N ALA A 199 -0.62 8.85 -10.79
CA ALA A 199 -1.90 8.60 -10.15
C ALA A 199 -2.97 9.57 -10.63
N PHE A 200 -4.15 9.01 -10.89
CA PHE A 200 -5.39 9.74 -11.13
C PHE A 200 -6.27 9.53 -9.92
N HIS A 201 -6.80 10.59 -9.29
CA HIS A 201 -7.58 10.39 -8.07
C HIS A 201 -8.74 9.41 -8.33
N SER A 202 -9.63 9.73 -9.26
CA SER A 202 -10.70 8.83 -9.72
C SER A 202 -11.33 9.37 -11.00
N LEU A 203 -12.19 8.60 -11.65
CA LEU A 203 -12.98 9.07 -12.80
C LEU A 203 -13.89 10.26 -12.47
N ARG A 204 -14.21 10.46 -11.18
CA ARG A 204 -14.94 11.64 -10.70
C ARG A 204 -14.08 12.89 -10.70
N ALA A 205 -12.77 12.73 -10.48
CA ALA A 205 -11.86 13.84 -10.23
C ALA A 205 -10.99 14.18 -11.44
N VAL A 206 -10.88 13.29 -12.44
CA VAL A 206 -10.09 13.48 -13.65
C VAL A 206 -10.98 13.25 -14.89
N PRO A 207 -11.34 14.31 -15.62
CA PRO A 207 -12.06 14.21 -16.89
C PRO A 207 -11.25 13.46 -17.96
N GLU A 208 -11.95 12.94 -18.96
CA GLU A 208 -11.40 12.08 -20.02
C GLU A 208 -10.26 12.74 -20.81
N ASP A 209 -10.38 14.03 -21.15
CA ASP A 209 -9.36 14.78 -21.88
C ASP A 209 -8.06 14.91 -21.09
N ALA A 210 -8.15 15.19 -19.79
CA ALA A 210 -7.01 15.25 -18.88
C ALA A 210 -6.37 13.86 -18.70
N LEU A 211 -7.18 12.82 -18.52
CA LEU A 211 -6.72 11.42 -18.41
C LEU A 211 -5.93 11.00 -19.66
N ASN A 212 -6.53 11.17 -20.84
CA ASN A 212 -5.92 10.81 -22.11
C ASN A 212 -4.66 11.64 -22.40
N HIS A 213 -4.65 12.93 -22.04
CA HIS A 213 -3.46 13.77 -22.23
C HIS A 213 -2.27 13.23 -21.43
N VAL A 214 -2.42 12.97 -20.13
CA VAL A 214 -1.32 12.45 -19.30
C VAL A 214 -0.88 11.07 -19.77
N LEU A 215 -1.82 10.17 -20.08
CA LEU A 215 -1.48 8.82 -20.56
C LEU A 215 -0.73 8.83 -21.90
N SER A 216 -1.05 9.78 -22.80
CA SER A 216 -0.36 9.90 -24.10
C SER A 216 1.13 10.20 -23.99
N LEU A 217 1.59 10.72 -22.83
CA LEU A 217 2.98 11.06 -22.58
C LEU A 217 3.84 9.85 -22.18
N ASN A 218 3.23 8.68 -21.91
CA ASN A 218 3.92 7.44 -21.52
C ASN A 218 4.94 7.66 -20.39
N LEU A 219 4.52 8.34 -19.32
CA LEU A 219 5.34 8.55 -18.14
C LEU A 219 5.74 7.20 -17.53
N THR A 220 6.96 7.13 -16.98
CA THR A 220 7.49 5.90 -16.38
C THR A 220 6.92 5.65 -14.99
N GLY A 221 6.79 4.37 -14.62
CA GLY A 221 6.33 3.95 -13.29
C GLY A 221 4.92 3.35 -13.33
N PRO A 222 4.43 2.83 -12.19
CA PRO A 222 3.08 2.27 -12.11
C PRO A 222 2.02 3.37 -12.21
N THR A 223 0.83 3.02 -12.72
CA THR A 223 -0.33 3.91 -12.80
C THR A 223 -1.40 3.49 -11.80
N HIS A 224 -1.85 4.39 -10.92
CA HIS A 224 -2.84 4.10 -9.88
C HIS A 224 -4.11 4.93 -10.06
N ILE A 225 -5.26 4.37 -9.72
CA ILE A 225 -6.55 5.07 -9.71
C ILE A 225 -7.52 4.49 -8.69
N HIS A 226 -8.25 5.33 -7.94
CA HIS A 226 -9.42 4.88 -7.17
C HIS A 226 -10.59 4.63 -8.13
N ILE A 227 -11.18 3.44 -8.06
CA ILE A 227 -12.26 3.07 -8.97
C ILE A 227 -13.22 2.06 -8.34
N SER A 228 -14.53 2.24 -8.57
CA SER A 228 -15.58 1.32 -8.13
C SER A 228 -15.56 0.99 -6.62
N GLU A 229 -15.09 1.92 -5.80
CA GLU A 229 -15.05 1.81 -4.33
C GLU A 229 -16.47 1.80 -3.73
N GLN A 230 -17.30 2.74 -4.18
CA GLN A 230 -18.63 3.02 -3.62
C GLN A 230 -19.75 2.83 -4.67
N MET A 231 -20.89 2.26 -4.27
CA MET A 231 -22.04 2.10 -5.17
C MET A 231 -22.58 3.44 -5.69
N GLN A 232 -22.40 4.53 -4.94
CA GLN A 232 -22.75 5.86 -5.44
C GLN A 232 -21.88 6.27 -6.63
N GLU A 233 -20.57 6.00 -6.62
CA GLU A 233 -19.71 6.25 -7.80
C GLU A 233 -20.19 5.45 -9.00
N VAL A 234 -20.54 4.18 -8.80
CA VAL A 234 -21.09 3.32 -9.85
C VAL A 234 -22.35 3.92 -10.46
N ASN A 235 -23.31 4.32 -9.63
CA ASN A 235 -24.58 4.89 -10.09
C ASN A 235 -24.38 6.23 -10.80
N ASP A 236 -23.52 7.09 -10.26
CA ASP A 236 -23.23 8.40 -10.85
C ASP A 236 -22.50 8.26 -12.19
N CYS A 237 -21.60 7.27 -12.34
CA CYS A 237 -20.92 6.97 -13.60
C CYS A 237 -21.91 6.49 -14.68
N ILE A 238 -22.86 5.62 -14.30
CA ILE A 238 -23.94 5.15 -15.19
C ILE A 238 -24.83 6.33 -15.58
N ALA A 239 -25.20 7.20 -14.64
CA ALA A 239 -26.03 8.37 -14.93
C ALA A 239 -25.35 9.34 -15.90
N TRP A 240 -24.02 9.51 -15.78
CA TRP A 240 -23.23 10.40 -16.62
C TRP A 240 -22.92 9.82 -18.01
N SER A 241 -22.54 8.55 -18.10
CA SER A 241 -21.98 7.94 -19.33
C SER A 241 -22.78 6.77 -19.89
N GLY A 242 -23.74 6.24 -19.13
CA GLY A 242 -24.44 4.99 -19.44
C GLY A 242 -23.65 3.72 -19.10
N LYS A 243 -22.42 3.85 -18.56
CA LYS A 243 -21.51 2.73 -18.27
C LYS A 243 -21.10 2.69 -16.81
N ARG A 244 -20.66 1.52 -16.35
CA ARG A 244 -20.04 1.36 -15.02
C ARG A 244 -18.59 1.90 -15.02
N PRO A 245 -17.96 2.18 -13.87
CA PRO A 245 -16.63 2.78 -13.86
C PRO A 245 -15.55 1.94 -14.55
N ILE A 246 -15.50 0.62 -14.32
CA ILE A 246 -14.50 -0.26 -14.95
C ILE A 246 -14.77 -0.41 -16.45
N GLU A 247 -16.04 -0.64 -16.82
CA GLU A 247 -16.46 -0.68 -18.22
C GLU A 247 -16.06 0.61 -18.95
N TRP A 248 -16.34 1.77 -18.35
CA TRP A 248 -15.96 3.06 -18.91
C TRP A 248 -14.44 3.18 -19.04
N LEU A 249 -13.66 2.85 -18.01
CA LEU A 249 -12.20 2.96 -18.07
C LEU A 249 -11.62 2.11 -19.21
N PHE A 250 -12.04 0.86 -19.36
CA PHE A 250 -11.52 -0.05 -20.37
C PHE A 250 -11.95 0.30 -21.80
N ASP A 251 -13.07 0.98 -21.98
CA ASP A 251 -13.51 1.43 -23.30
C ASP A 251 -12.73 2.65 -23.81
N HIS A 252 -12.10 3.41 -22.91
CA HIS A 252 -11.38 4.66 -23.25
C HIS A 252 -9.87 4.56 -23.05
N VAL A 253 -9.40 3.62 -22.22
CA VAL A 253 -8.00 3.47 -21.85
C VAL A 253 -7.56 2.01 -22.01
N SER A 254 -6.36 1.82 -22.56
CA SER A 254 -5.70 0.50 -22.57
C SER A 254 -5.12 0.20 -21.20
N VAL A 255 -5.95 -0.39 -20.32
CA VAL A 255 -5.52 -0.87 -19.01
C VAL A 255 -4.72 -2.16 -19.18
N ASP A 256 -3.53 -2.21 -18.59
CA ASP A 256 -2.60 -3.35 -18.64
C ASP A 256 -1.93 -3.61 -17.28
N GLU A 257 -0.86 -4.40 -17.27
CA GLU A 257 -0.14 -4.78 -16.05
C GLU A 257 0.59 -3.65 -15.31
N SER A 258 0.68 -2.45 -15.91
CA SER A 258 1.22 -1.26 -15.25
C SER A 258 0.21 -0.59 -14.31
N TRP A 259 -1.06 -1.03 -14.35
CA TRP A 259 -2.15 -0.43 -13.58
C TRP A 259 -2.37 -1.09 -12.22
N CYS A 260 -2.63 -0.26 -11.22
CA CYS A 260 -3.17 -0.64 -9.93
C CYS A 260 -4.54 0.03 -9.75
N LEU A 261 -5.61 -0.77 -9.77
CA LEU A 261 -6.99 -0.34 -9.57
C LEU A 261 -7.31 -0.44 -8.09
N ILE A 262 -7.34 0.69 -7.40
CA ILE A 262 -7.55 0.74 -5.96
C ILE A 262 -9.03 0.51 -5.65
N HIS A 263 -9.26 -0.33 -4.65
CA HIS A 263 -10.55 -0.90 -4.23
C HIS A 263 -11.14 -1.87 -5.23
N ALA A 264 -11.63 -1.35 -6.36
CA ALA A 264 -12.41 -2.12 -7.34
C ALA A 264 -13.51 -2.97 -6.66
N THR A 265 -14.12 -2.47 -5.59
CA THR A 265 -15.02 -3.25 -4.70
C THR A 265 -16.26 -3.76 -5.45
N HIS A 266 -16.84 -2.90 -6.28
CA HIS A 266 -18.11 -3.14 -6.95
C HIS A 266 -17.93 -3.55 -8.41
N LEU A 267 -17.50 -4.79 -8.64
CA LEU A 267 -17.44 -5.38 -9.98
C LEU A 267 -18.61 -6.33 -10.23
N ASN A 268 -19.14 -6.29 -11.44
CA ASN A 268 -19.94 -7.39 -11.97
C ASN A 268 -19.04 -8.49 -12.58
N GLU A 269 -19.64 -9.60 -13.03
CA GLU A 269 -18.87 -10.74 -13.56
C GLU A 269 -18.05 -10.42 -14.81
N SER A 270 -18.54 -9.57 -15.70
CA SER A 270 -17.79 -9.15 -16.89
C SER A 270 -16.61 -8.27 -16.52
N GLU A 271 -16.78 -7.31 -15.61
CA GLU A 271 -15.71 -6.44 -15.12
C GLU A 271 -14.62 -7.23 -14.38
N ILE A 272 -15.00 -8.25 -13.59
CA ILE A 272 -14.04 -9.18 -12.96
C ILE A 272 -13.17 -9.85 -14.03
N SER A 273 -13.78 -10.31 -15.12
CA SER A 273 -13.06 -11.01 -16.19
C SER A 273 -12.16 -10.05 -16.96
N MET A 274 -12.65 -8.86 -17.30
CA MET A 274 -11.87 -7.81 -17.96
C MET A 274 -10.62 -7.41 -17.17
N VAL A 275 -10.76 -7.17 -15.86
CA VAL A 275 -9.64 -6.77 -15.01
C VAL A 275 -8.62 -7.91 -14.83
N ALA A 276 -9.09 -9.15 -14.69
CA ALA A 276 -8.18 -10.29 -14.57
C ALA A 276 -7.39 -10.51 -15.88
N GLU A 277 -8.04 -10.38 -17.04
CA GLU A 277 -7.43 -10.55 -18.36
C GLU A 277 -6.43 -9.44 -18.73
N SER A 278 -6.60 -8.22 -18.22
CA SER A 278 -5.65 -7.13 -18.47
C SER A 278 -4.31 -7.30 -17.77
N GLY A 279 -4.27 -8.13 -16.71
CA GLY A 279 -3.09 -8.27 -15.85
C GLY A 279 -2.88 -7.10 -14.89
N ALA A 280 -3.83 -6.16 -14.79
CA ALA A 280 -3.82 -5.10 -13.79
C ALA A 280 -3.88 -5.68 -12.38
N VAL A 281 -3.31 -4.96 -11.42
CA VAL A 281 -3.39 -5.30 -9.99
C VAL A 281 -4.63 -4.64 -9.40
N VAL A 282 -5.40 -5.37 -8.60
CA VAL A 282 -6.43 -4.78 -7.73
C VAL A 282 -5.80 -4.52 -6.36
N GLY A 283 -5.70 -3.24 -6.00
CA GLY A 283 -5.19 -2.80 -4.70
C GLY A 283 -6.32 -2.77 -3.67
N LEU A 284 -6.36 -3.76 -2.79
CA LEU A 284 -7.41 -3.93 -1.78
C LEU A 284 -6.98 -3.28 -0.46
N CYS A 285 -7.90 -2.56 0.19
CA CYS A 285 -7.67 -1.90 1.47
C CYS A 285 -8.67 -2.40 2.53
N PRO A 286 -8.71 -3.71 2.86
CA PRO A 286 -9.80 -4.34 3.61
C PRO A 286 -10.22 -3.64 4.91
N THR A 287 -9.26 -3.19 5.72
CA THR A 287 -9.57 -2.54 7.00
C THR A 287 -10.23 -1.18 6.81
N THR A 288 -9.76 -0.40 5.83
CA THR A 288 -10.37 0.86 5.43
C THR A 288 -11.71 0.63 4.73
N GLU A 289 -11.80 -0.30 3.80
CA GLU A 289 -13.04 -0.65 3.09
C GLU A 289 -14.15 -1.08 4.08
N ALA A 290 -13.79 -1.83 5.12
CA ALA A 290 -14.70 -2.18 6.19
C ALA A 290 -15.07 -1.00 7.09
N ASN A 291 -14.13 -0.11 7.40
CA ASN A 291 -14.38 1.10 8.21
C ASN A 291 -15.29 2.10 7.49
N LEU A 292 -15.11 2.28 6.18
CA LEU A 292 -15.89 3.20 5.34
C LEU A 292 -17.20 2.58 4.83
N GLY A 293 -17.36 1.26 4.98
CA GLY A 293 -18.59 0.56 4.61
C GLY A 293 -18.75 0.34 3.12
N ASP A 294 -17.65 0.18 2.37
CA ASP A 294 -17.63 0.06 0.92
C ASP A 294 -18.34 -1.22 0.46
N GLY A 295 -17.92 -2.37 1.00
CA GLY A 295 -18.43 -3.67 0.62
C GLY A 295 -17.39 -4.78 0.74
N ILE A 296 -17.65 -5.91 0.11
CA ILE A 296 -16.74 -7.07 0.08
C ILE A 296 -16.39 -7.36 -1.38
N PHE A 297 -15.11 -7.17 -1.73
CA PHE A 297 -14.58 -7.54 -3.03
C PHE A 297 -14.81 -9.03 -3.33
N SER A 298 -15.09 -9.37 -4.60
CA SER A 298 -15.29 -10.76 -5.05
C SER A 298 -13.97 -11.51 -5.24
N LEU A 299 -13.15 -11.53 -4.18
CA LEU A 299 -11.78 -12.06 -4.15
C LEU A 299 -11.68 -13.48 -4.73
N THR A 300 -12.58 -14.37 -4.30
CA THR A 300 -12.55 -15.78 -4.71
C THR A 300 -12.71 -15.94 -6.22
N ASP A 301 -13.64 -15.19 -6.81
CA ASP A 301 -13.95 -15.29 -8.23
C ASP A 301 -12.92 -14.59 -9.10
N TYR A 302 -12.27 -13.54 -8.56
CA TYR A 302 -11.17 -12.84 -9.19
C TYR A 302 -9.88 -13.69 -9.21
N LEU A 303 -9.48 -14.28 -8.08
CA LEU A 303 -8.30 -15.15 -8.02
C LEU A 303 -8.44 -16.42 -8.89
N ARG A 304 -9.66 -16.96 -9.04
CA ARG A 304 -9.93 -18.09 -9.95
C ARG A 304 -9.69 -17.78 -11.42
N ARG A 305 -9.64 -16.51 -11.79
CA ARG A 305 -9.33 -16.01 -13.13
C ARG A 305 -7.89 -15.52 -13.22
N ASP A 306 -7.02 -15.95 -12.30
CA ASP A 306 -5.62 -15.55 -12.20
C ASP A 306 -5.39 -14.04 -11.97
N GLY A 307 -6.42 -13.33 -11.49
CA GLY A 307 -6.34 -11.92 -11.15
C GLY A 307 -5.25 -11.63 -10.11
N LEU A 308 -4.62 -10.46 -10.22
CA LEU A 308 -3.56 -10.03 -9.31
C LEU A 308 -4.11 -9.10 -8.23
N ILE A 309 -3.78 -9.39 -6.97
CA ILE A 309 -4.15 -8.54 -5.83
C ILE A 309 -2.93 -8.01 -5.10
N ALA A 310 -3.09 -6.88 -4.43
CA ALA A 310 -2.15 -6.36 -3.45
C ALA A 310 -2.93 -5.72 -2.30
N ILE A 311 -2.26 -5.47 -1.17
CA ILE A 311 -2.89 -4.86 0.01
C ILE A 311 -2.37 -3.46 0.30
N GLY A 312 -3.28 -2.56 0.66
CA GLY A 312 -3.01 -1.21 1.12
C GLY A 312 -3.56 -0.96 2.52
N SER A 313 -2.96 -0.04 3.28
CA SER A 313 -3.53 0.40 4.57
C SER A 313 -4.31 1.71 4.48
N ASP A 314 -4.21 2.41 3.35
CA ASP A 314 -5.10 3.50 2.94
C ASP A 314 -5.30 4.61 3.98
N SER A 315 -6.42 4.60 4.72
CA SER A 315 -6.75 5.63 5.72
C SER A 315 -5.99 5.44 7.03
N HIS A 316 -5.31 4.31 7.17
CA HIS A 316 -4.50 3.95 8.33
C HIS A 316 -5.30 3.80 9.62
N ILE A 317 -6.59 3.47 9.50
CA ILE A 317 -7.40 2.98 10.63
C ILE A 317 -6.77 1.73 11.25
N SER A 318 -6.13 0.91 10.40
CA SER A 318 -5.19 -0.14 10.79
C SER A 318 -3.91 -0.03 9.98
N VAL A 319 -2.79 -0.44 10.58
CA VAL A 319 -1.49 -0.61 9.92
C VAL A 319 -1.00 -2.00 10.26
N SER A 320 -1.53 -3.02 9.57
CA SER A 320 -1.26 -4.42 9.89
C SER A 320 -1.46 -5.37 8.71
N ILE A 321 -0.39 -6.01 8.26
CA ILE A 321 -0.47 -7.08 7.24
C ILE A 321 -1.40 -8.22 7.69
N THR A 322 -1.36 -8.55 9.00
CA THR A 322 -2.15 -9.67 9.52
C THR A 322 -3.64 -9.35 9.51
N GLU A 323 -4.04 -8.09 9.75
CA GLU A 323 -5.44 -7.70 9.70
C GLU A 323 -5.96 -7.61 8.27
N GLU A 324 -5.22 -6.99 7.34
CA GLU A 324 -5.65 -6.89 5.93
C GLU A 324 -5.91 -8.29 5.34
N ILE A 325 -4.91 -9.18 5.41
CA ILE A 325 -5.01 -10.52 4.81
C ILE A 325 -6.07 -11.38 5.52
N ARG A 326 -6.15 -11.27 6.85
CA ARG A 326 -7.17 -12.01 7.61
C ARG A 326 -8.57 -11.54 7.25
N LEU A 327 -8.78 -10.24 7.08
CA LEU A 327 -10.08 -9.67 6.75
C LEU A 327 -10.49 -9.99 5.32
N LEU A 328 -9.55 -10.02 4.36
CA LEU A 328 -9.80 -10.55 3.01
C LEU A 328 -10.44 -11.94 3.06
N GLU A 329 -9.80 -12.88 3.75
CA GLU A 329 -10.34 -14.24 3.89
C GLU A 329 -11.64 -14.25 4.71
N TYR A 330 -11.70 -13.55 5.84
CA TYR A 330 -12.85 -13.59 6.74
C TYR A 330 -14.11 -12.99 6.11
N GLY A 331 -13.97 -11.94 5.28
CA GLY A 331 -15.08 -11.41 4.48
C GLY A 331 -15.67 -12.48 3.57
N GLN A 332 -14.83 -13.27 2.88
CA GLN A 332 -15.31 -14.38 2.06
C GLN A 332 -15.93 -15.50 2.92
N ARG A 333 -15.36 -15.81 4.09
CA ARG A 333 -15.94 -16.82 5.01
C ARG A 333 -17.33 -16.43 5.49
N LEU A 334 -17.52 -15.16 5.84
CA LEU A 334 -18.83 -14.63 6.25
C LEU A 334 -19.84 -14.69 5.11
N LYS A 335 -19.42 -14.29 3.90
CA LYS A 335 -20.25 -14.32 2.69
C LYS A 335 -20.69 -15.75 2.30
N TYR A 336 -19.75 -16.70 2.29
CA TYR A 336 -20.00 -18.07 1.80
C TYR A 336 -20.29 -19.09 2.90
N GLN A 337 -20.23 -18.71 4.18
CA GLN A 337 -20.44 -19.59 5.34
C GLN A 337 -19.58 -20.86 5.31
N ARG A 338 -18.35 -20.74 4.82
CA ARG A 338 -17.37 -21.83 4.68
C ARG A 338 -16.01 -21.35 5.17
N ARG A 339 -15.08 -22.29 5.39
CA ARG A 339 -13.69 -22.01 5.83
C ARG A 339 -12.72 -22.31 4.70
N ASN A 340 -11.53 -21.70 4.76
CA ASN A 340 -10.42 -21.89 3.83
C ASN A 340 -10.87 -21.66 2.38
N ILE A 341 -11.42 -20.47 2.12
CA ILE A 341 -12.02 -20.14 0.82
C ILE A 341 -10.94 -19.95 -0.23
N ASN A 342 -9.95 -19.11 0.07
CA ASN A 342 -8.89 -18.76 -0.86
C ASN A 342 -7.69 -19.69 -0.66
N THR A 343 -7.75 -20.83 -1.33
CA THR A 343 -6.66 -21.82 -1.42
C THR A 343 -6.55 -22.30 -2.85
N SER A 344 -5.45 -22.97 -3.19
CA SER A 344 -5.28 -23.63 -4.49
C SER A 344 -4.75 -25.04 -4.30
N ASP A 345 -4.86 -25.89 -5.34
CA ASP A 345 -4.28 -27.23 -5.32
C ASP A 345 -2.75 -27.21 -5.10
N LYS A 346 -2.09 -26.10 -5.47
CA LYS A 346 -0.66 -25.89 -5.29
C LYS A 346 -0.29 -25.36 -3.90
N GLU A 347 -1.23 -24.72 -3.21
CA GLU A 347 -1.03 -24.12 -1.89
C GLU A 347 -2.30 -24.23 -1.04
N PRO A 348 -2.42 -25.29 -0.21
CA PRO A 348 -3.58 -25.53 0.63
C PRO A 348 -3.60 -24.64 1.89
N HIS A 349 -2.49 -23.97 2.22
CA HIS A 349 -2.40 -23.07 3.37
C HIS A 349 -2.94 -21.68 2.99
N THR A 350 -4.12 -21.33 3.49
CA THR A 350 -4.84 -20.08 3.13
C THR A 350 -4.00 -18.82 3.37
N GLY A 351 -3.30 -18.74 4.50
CA GLY A 351 -2.50 -17.58 4.86
C GLY A 351 -1.28 -17.47 3.97
N THR A 352 -0.61 -18.60 3.71
CA THR A 352 0.53 -18.66 2.77
C THR A 352 0.10 -18.30 1.34
N HIS A 353 -1.05 -18.78 0.86
CA HIS A 353 -1.57 -18.45 -0.46
C HIS A 353 -1.80 -16.94 -0.59
N LEU A 354 -2.60 -16.35 0.30
CA LEU A 354 -2.90 -14.91 0.23
C LEU A 354 -1.67 -14.04 0.45
N TYR A 355 -0.73 -14.46 1.31
CA TYR A 355 0.55 -13.75 1.47
C TYR A 355 1.35 -13.71 0.17
N LYS A 356 1.46 -14.85 -0.53
CA LYS A 356 2.14 -14.95 -1.84
C LYS A 356 1.42 -14.14 -2.92
N GLU A 357 0.09 -14.15 -2.94
CA GLU A 357 -0.68 -13.32 -3.89
C GLU A 357 -0.45 -11.83 -3.65
N SER A 358 -0.50 -11.38 -2.39
CA SER A 358 -0.20 -9.98 -2.03
C SER A 358 1.23 -9.57 -2.36
N LEU A 359 2.22 -10.46 -2.21
CA LEU A 359 3.60 -10.20 -2.64
C LEU A 359 3.70 -10.01 -4.16
N ARG A 360 3.02 -10.88 -4.93
CA ARG A 360 3.05 -10.88 -6.39
C ARG A 360 2.46 -9.61 -6.97
N GLY A 361 1.27 -9.21 -6.55
CA GLY A 361 0.67 -7.96 -7.01
C GLY A 361 1.37 -6.74 -6.40
N GLY A 362 1.82 -6.83 -5.14
CA GLY A 362 2.48 -5.73 -4.45
C GLY A 362 3.77 -5.26 -5.12
N ALA A 363 4.61 -6.20 -5.58
CA ALA A 363 5.82 -5.87 -6.33
C ALA A 363 5.50 -5.12 -7.63
N LYS A 364 4.52 -5.59 -8.41
CA LYS A 364 4.08 -4.94 -9.65
C LYS A 364 3.51 -3.54 -9.40
N ALA A 365 2.51 -3.44 -8.53
CA ALA A 365 1.81 -2.18 -8.26
C ALA A 365 2.72 -1.10 -7.65
N SER A 366 3.71 -1.51 -6.85
CA SER A 366 4.67 -0.58 -6.27
C SER A 366 5.88 -0.27 -7.16
N GLY A 367 6.03 -0.91 -8.33
CA GLY A 367 7.16 -0.70 -9.24
C GLY A 367 8.53 -1.17 -8.74
N PHE A 368 8.60 -1.91 -7.62
CA PHE A 368 9.85 -2.43 -7.09
C PHE A 368 10.10 -3.87 -7.53
N ASP A 369 11.34 -4.19 -7.90
CA ASP A 369 11.74 -5.54 -8.27
C ASP A 369 11.97 -6.43 -7.03
N ASN A 370 10.89 -6.71 -6.30
CA ASN A 370 10.88 -7.50 -5.06
C ASN A 370 9.76 -8.56 -5.07
N GLY A 371 9.07 -8.79 -3.94
CA GLY A 371 8.00 -9.80 -3.82
C GLY A 371 8.48 -11.25 -3.65
N SER A 372 9.80 -11.49 -3.69
CA SER A 372 10.40 -12.79 -3.45
C SER A 372 11.86 -12.66 -3.02
N ILE A 373 12.38 -13.67 -2.33
CA ILE A 373 13.81 -13.77 -1.98
C ILE A 373 14.49 -14.61 -3.05
N GLU A 374 15.02 -13.94 -4.07
CA GLU A 374 15.61 -14.54 -5.27
C GLU A 374 16.78 -13.70 -5.78
N ILE A 375 17.74 -14.33 -6.47
CA ILE A 375 18.86 -13.62 -7.10
C ILE A 375 18.32 -12.62 -8.13
N GLY A 376 18.84 -11.40 -8.12
CA GLY A 376 18.42 -10.30 -8.97
C GLY A 376 17.32 -9.42 -8.36
N LYS A 377 16.63 -9.87 -7.31
CA LYS A 377 15.61 -9.09 -6.61
C LYS A 377 16.20 -8.20 -5.53
N ARG A 378 15.50 -7.11 -5.19
CA ARG A 378 15.84 -6.26 -4.05
C ARG A 378 15.73 -7.05 -2.74
N ALA A 379 16.70 -6.86 -1.84
CA ALA A 379 16.72 -7.51 -0.54
C ALA A 379 15.74 -6.85 0.44
N ASP A 380 14.46 -7.14 0.28
CA ASP A 380 13.38 -6.71 1.17
C ASP A 380 12.78 -7.90 1.93
N LEU A 381 13.03 -7.96 3.23
CA LEU A 381 12.69 -9.11 4.05
C LEU A 381 12.15 -8.68 5.41
N ILE A 382 11.28 -9.51 5.97
CA ILE A 382 10.96 -9.50 7.39
C ILE A 382 11.48 -10.77 8.05
N VAL A 383 11.73 -10.72 9.35
CA VAL A 383 12.09 -11.90 10.15
C VAL A 383 11.12 -12.04 11.31
N LEU A 384 10.37 -13.13 11.33
CA LEU A 384 9.48 -13.46 12.43
C LEU A 384 10.25 -14.13 13.58
N ASP A 385 9.97 -13.74 14.82
CA ASP A 385 10.62 -14.29 16.00
C ASP A 385 10.13 -15.71 16.31
N GLU A 386 11.00 -16.69 16.08
CA GLU A 386 10.73 -18.08 16.41
C GLU A 386 10.54 -18.35 17.91
N THR A 387 10.94 -17.42 18.77
CA THR A 387 10.78 -17.51 20.23
C THR A 387 9.48 -16.87 20.72
N SER A 388 8.75 -16.16 19.86
CA SER A 388 7.42 -15.63 20.19
C SER A 388 6.47 -16.76 20.59
N PRO A 389 5.66 -16.61 21.66
CA PRO A 389 4.66 -17.60 22.05
C PRO A 389 3.71 -18.04 20.91
N LEU A 390 3.52 -17.17 19.91
CA LEU A 390 2.74 -17.47 18.71
C LEU A 390 3.40 -18.56 17.83
N LEU A 391 4.74 -18.53 17.71
CA LEU A 391 5.49 -19.27 16.70
C LEU A 391 6.31 -20.44 17.25
N VAL A 392 6.50 -20.53 18.56
CA VAL A 392 7.17 -21.68 19.19
C VAL A 392 6.48 -22.99 18.80
N GLY A 393 7.28 -23.95 18.31
CA GLY A 393 6.81 -25.28 17.91
C GLY A 393 5.92 -25.31 16.66
N THR A 394 5.90 -24.23 15.87
CA THR A 394 5.13 -24.19 14.62
C THR A 394 5.85 -24.97 13.51
N PRO A 395 5.18 -25.90 12.82
CA PRO A 395 5.72 -26.47 11.57
C PRO A 395 5.95 -25.37 10.54
N GLU A 396 7.04 -25.42 9.77
CA GLU A 396 7.43 -24.33 8.86
C GLU A 396 6.32 -23.93 7.87
N LEU A 397 5.61 -24.92 7.31
CA LEU A 397 4.49 -24.70 6.40
C LEU A 397 3.31 -23.94 7.05
N SER A 398 3.18 -23.98 8.38
CA SER A 398 2.13 -23.30 9.14
C SER A 398 2.57 -21.96 9.74
N VAL A 399 3.82 -21.53 9.55
CA VAL A 399 4.34 -20.28 10.13
C VAL A 399 3.52 -19.07 9.66
N ILE A 400 3.30 -18.95 8.35
CA ILE A 400 2.54 -17.82 7.79
C ILE A 400 1.06 -17.91 8.20
N ASP A 401 0.44 -19.09 8.20
CA ASP A 401 -0.93 -19.25 8.68
C ASP A 401 -1.10 -18.78 10.14
N ARG A 402 -0.19 -19.18 11.03
CA ARG A 402 -0.21 -18.72 12.43
C ARG A 402 0.01 -17.22 12.53
N PHE A 403 0.97 -16.68 11.77
CA PHE A 403 1.23 -15.24 11.71
C PHE A 403 -0.02 -14.47 11.28
N ILE A 404 -0.65 -14.84 10.16
CA ILE A 404 -1.82 -14.13 9.61
C ILE A 404 -3.06 -14.32 10.49
N PHE A 405 -3.43 -15.55 10.83
CA PHE A 405 -4.72 -15.83 11.48
C PHE A 405 -4.67 -15.75 13.02
N SER A 406 -3.49 -15.63 13.62
CA SER A 406 -3.35 -15.54 15.09
C SER A 406 -2.31 -14.52 15.56
N GLY A 407 -1.64 -13.80 14.66
CA GLY A 407 -0.71 -12.72 14.99
C GLY A 407 -1.39 -11.42 15.38
N ASN A 408 -1.98 -11.39 16.57
CA ASN A 408 -2.51 -10.15 17.18
C ASN A 408 -1.43 -9.37 17.92
N GLN A 409 -0.34 -10.03 18.31
CA GLN A 409 0.85 -9.40 18.84
C GLN A 409 1.93 -9.40 17.77
N ASN A 410 2.71 -8.32 17.73
CA ASN A 410 3.78 -8.21 16.75
C ASN A 410 4.84 -9.29 16.99
N SER A 411 5.06 -10.13 15.99
CA SER A 411 6.12 -11.16 15.98
C SER A 411 7.24 -10.81 15.00
N ILE A 412 7.19 -9.65 14.34
CA ILE A 412 8.20 -9.19 13.40
C ILE A 412 9.35 -8.58 14.18
N LYS A 413 10.47 -9.29 14.19
CA LYS A 413 11.66 -8.94 14.97
C LYS A 413 12.63 -8.07 14.20
N HIS A 414 12.83 -8.37 12.93
CA HIS A 414 13.73 -7.63 12.05
C HIS A 414 13.06 -7.32 10.73
N VAL A 415 13.44 -6.18 10.14
CA VAL A 415 12.98 -5.74 8.81
C VAL A 415 14.17 -5.20 8.06
N ILE A 416 14.31 -5.64 6.82
CA ILE A 416 15.38 -5.30 5.90
C ILE A 416 14.72 -4.67 4.67
N VAL A 417 15.18 -3.48 4.27
CA VAL A 417 14.71 -2.76 3.07
C VAL A 417 15.93 -2.38 2.24
N GLY A 418 15.98 -2.79 0.98
CA GLY A 418 17.13 -2.55 0.11
C GLY A 418 18.45 -3.08 0.68
N GLY A 419 18.39 -4.19 1.43
CA GLY A 419 19.55 -4.77 2.11
C GLY A 419 19.95 -4.10 3.43
N GLU A 420 19.29 -3.02 3.84
CA GLU A 420 19.55 -2.33 5.09
C GLU A 420 18.58 -2.73 6.20
N MET A 421 19.11 -3.04 7.38
CA MET A 421 18.30 -3.44 8.55
C MET A 421 17.73 -2.19 9.21
N VAL A 422 16.45 -1.93 8.97
CA VAL A 422 15.74 -0.73 9.44
C VAL A 422 15.00 -0.97 10.75
N ILE A 423 14.52 -2.19 10.98
CA ILE A 423 14.04 -2.65 12.29
C ILE A 423 14.98 -3.74 12.78
N SER A 424 15.49 -3.57 14.01
CA SER A 424 16.31 -4.55 14.68
C SER A 424 15.79 -4.81 16.08
N ASP A 425 15.53 -6.08 16.40
CA ASP A 425 15.01 -6.49 17.70
C ASP A 425 13.77 -5.66 18.10
N TYR A 426 12.79 -5.64 17.18
CA TYR A 426 11.50 -4.94 17.30
C TYR A 426 11.55 -3.41 17.31
N LYS A 427 12.73 -2.79 17.18
CA LYS A 427 12.91 -1.35 17.32
C LYS A 427 13.46 -0.69 16.06
N HIS A 428 12.93 0.49 15.77
CA HIS A 428 13.58 1.42 14.84
C HIS A 428 14.64 2.23 15.60
N LYS A 429 15.77 2.55 14.95
CA LYS A 429 16.89 3.26 15.60
C LYS A 429 16.49 4.65 16.14
N ASP A 430 15.59 5.33 15.43
CA ASP A 430 15.12 6.69 15.75
C ASP A 430 13.74 6.71 16.41
N GLU A 431 13.24 5.55 16.88
CA GLU A 431 11.86 5.38 17.37
C GLU A 431 11.44 6.41 18.42
N GLN A 432 12.32 6.68 19.39
CA GLN A 432 12.03 7.63 20.46
C GLN A 432 11.88 9.06 19.93
N SER A 433 12.73 9.47 18.98
CA SER A 433 12.69 10.81 18.40
C SER A 433 11.44 11.00 17.54
N ILE A 434 11.16 10.04 16.66
CA ILE A 434 9.97 10.06 15.79
C ILE A 434 8.70 10.14 16.64
N THR A 435 8.56 9.26 17.64
CA THR A 435 7.38 9.20 18.52
C THR A 435 7.20 10.50 19.32
N SER A 436 8.29 11.12 19.78
CA SER A 436 8.26 12.37 20.54
C SER A 436 7.78 13.55 19.68
N GLU A 437 8.31 13.70 18.47
CA GLU A 437 7.90 14.75 17.54
C GLU A 437 6.45 14.55 17.07
N PHE A 438 6.05 13.31 16.81
CA PHE A 438 4.66 12.98 16.52
C PHE A 438 3.72 13.38 17.66
N SER A 439 4.05 13.04 18.90
CA SER A 439 3.24 13.39 20.08
C SER A 439 3.06 14.90 20.24
N LYS A 440 4.12 15.69 20.00
CA LYS A 440 4.05 17.16 20.01
C LYS A 440 3.15 17.69 18.90
N THR A 441 3.31 17.15 17.68
CA THR A 441 2.54 17.52 16.50
C THR A 441 1.06 17.20 16.69
N MET A 442 0.72 16.01 17.17
CA MET A 442 -0.66 15.63 17.48
C MET A 442 -1.27 16.49 18.58
N THR A 443 -0.50 16.85 19.61
CA THR A 443 -0.96 17.79 20.66
C THR A 443 -1.27 19.18 20.09
N LYS A 444 -0.46 19.65 19.14
CA LYS A 444 -0.70 20.90 18.42
C LYS A 444 -1.98 20.79 17.56
N LEU A 445 -2.10 19.72 16.78
CA LEU A 445 -3.22 19.51 15.86
C LEU A 445 -4.54 19.21 16.58
N LYS A 446 -4.50 18.68 17.82
CA LYS A 446 -5.69 18.45 18.63
C LYS A 446 -6.55 19.71 18.77
N LYS A 447 -5.95 20.90 18.83
CA LYS A 447 -6.70 22.18 18.90
C LYS A 447 -7.57 22.46 17.68
N LEU A 448 -7.45 21.67 16.61
CA LEU A 448 -8.28 21.74 15.41
C LEU A 448 -9.52 20.84 15.49
N LEU A 449 -9.57 19.96 16.50
CA LEU A 449 -10.69 19.04 16.78
C LEU A 449 -11.69 19.62 17.79
N ASP A 450 -11.27 20.62 18.57
CA ASP A 450 -12.13 21.45 19.42
C ASP A 450 -12.74 22.59 18.59
#